data_AF-A0A9E5FN92-F1
#
_entry.id   AF-A0A9E5FN92-F1
#
_cell.length_a   1.000
_cell.length_b   1.000
_cell.length_c   1.000
_cell.angle_alpha   90.00
_cell.angle_beta   90.00
_cell.angle_gamma   90.00
#
_symmetry.space_group_name_H-M   'P 1'
#
loop_
_entity.id
_entity.type
_entity.pdbx_description
1 polymer ?
#
loop_
_entity_poly.entity_id
_entity_poly.type
_entity_poly.pdbx_seq_one_letter_code
_entity_poly.pdbx_strand_id
1 'polypeptide(L)'
;ATLQAATAAGTINWYAALTGGASLGTGTSYTTPSIAATTTYYVDVTNNGCTSSPRTSVVATVNSLPQAASITGTTVDYLVVGGGGGGGQEGGGGGGGGQVITGSVSLLSGSFAVTIGNGGAGATTISTAAANGGTTTLSLPTPVVSIGGGGGGSKNAQGASGGNGGGGGHPGFSGGAGAAGGFAGGTANNEIGGGGAGAGAVGTSASNSNGGIGVSSSISGSATFYGGGGGGGSWQVGIGPGQGGQGGGGSGGTASSPLATSGAANTGGGGGGSGNSGSTPVAKNGGSGIVIVRYLGSPSGTGGTITQVGGYTIHTFNSNGTFAFNNPSTAVVPNVTVCGLTSATGTVAAGSTLDWYDAPTNGNLLSQGTLTYTTPALASTTTYYVAV
;
A
#
# COMPACT_ATOMS: atom_id res chain seq x y z
N ALA A 1 15.06 40.88 -20.45
CA ALA A 1 16.01 40.55 -21.54
C ALA A 1 16.43 41.82 -22.29
N THR A 2 17.64 41.87 -22.85
CA THR A 2 18.10 43.04 -23.64
C THR A 2 17.96 42.73 -25.12
N LEU A 3 17.12 43.50 -25.81
CA LEU A 3 16.95 43.44 -27.26
C LEU A 3 17.97 44.37 -27.92
N GLN A 4 18.42 43.99 -29.12
CA GLN A 4 19.34 44.80 -29.91
C GLN A 4 18.78 45.06 -31.30
N ALA A 5 19.09 46.23 -31.83
CA ALA A 5 18.80 46.64 -33.19
C ALA A 5 19.96 47.46 -33.73
N ALA A 6 20.23 47.35 -35.03
CA ALA A 6 21.29 48.07 -35.71
C ALA A 6 20.72 48.93 -36.83
N THR A 7 21.35 50.09 -37.05
CA THR A 7 21.06 50.96 -38.19
C THR A 7 22.37 51.46 -38.80
N ALA A 8 22.37 51.69 -40.11
CA ALA A 8 23.50 52.29 -40.82
C ALA A 8 23.63 53.80 -40.54
N ALA A 9 22.51 54.48 -40.24
CA ALA A 9 22.45 55.91 -39.88
C ALA A 9 21.14 56.23 -39.13
N GLY A 10 21.12 57.32 -38.35
CA GLY A 10 19.94 57.78 -37.61
C GLY A 10 19.75 57.15 -36.23
N THR A 11 18.66 57.52 -35.56
CA THR A 11 18.31 57.08 -34.21
C THR A 11 17.23 56.01 -34.26
N ILE A 12 17.47 54.88 -33.58
CA ILE A 12 16.48 53.81 -33.40
C ILE A 12 15.52 54.20 -32.26
N ASN A 13 14.22 54.12 -32.50
CA ASN A 13 13.17 54.30 -31.50
C ASN A 13 12.39 53.00 -31.31
N TRP A 14 12.15 52.60 -30.05
CA TRP A 14 11.49 51.34 -29.68
C TRP A 14 10.01 51.55 -29.35
N TYR A 15 9.15 50.60 -29.71
CA TYR A 15 7.69 50.69 -29.55
C TYR A 15 7.06 49.36 -29.17
N ALA A 16 5.90 49.44 -28.51
CA ALA A 16 5.07 48.28 -28.16
C ALA A 16 4.14 47.83 -29.30
N ALA A 17 3.93 48.67 -30.33
CA ALA A 17 2.98 48.42 -31.41
C ALA A 17 3.58 48.72 -32.79
N LEU A 18 3.06 48.04 -33.81
CA LEU A 18 3.49 48.20 -35.20
C LEU A 18 3.20 49.61 -35.76
N THR A 19 2.14 50.26 -35.28
CA THR A 19 1.75 51.64 -35.62
C THR A 19 1.27 52.39 -34.38
N GLY A 20 1.38 53.73 -34.38
CA GLY A 20 0.97 54.56 -33.25
C GLY A 20 1.78 54.32 -31.96
N GLY A 21 1.29 54.83 -30.83
CA GLY A 21 1.93 54.66 -29.51
C GLY A 21 3.15 55.55 -29.26
N ALA A 22 3.47 55.72 -27.98
CA ALA A 22 4.66 56.45 -27.53
C ALA A 22 5.92 55.59 -27.66
N SER A 23 7.07 56.24 -27.83
CA SER A 23 8.38 55.56 -27.80
C SER A 23 8.65 55.02 -26.40
N LEU A 24 9.06 53.76 -26.33
CA LEU A 24 9.49 53.06 -25.12
C LEU A 24 10.94 53.39 -24.74
N GLY A 25 11.73 53.88 -25.70
CA GLY A 25 13.14 54.18 -25.53
C GLY A 25 13.84 54.39 -26.87
N THR A 26 15.07 54.90 -26.82
CA THR A 26 15.90 55.15 -27.99
C THR A 26 17.28 54.52 -27.86
N GLY A 27 17.90 54.14 -28.97
CA GLY A 27 19.24 53.58 -29.00
C GLY A 27 19.29 52.15 -29.55
N THR A 28 20.50 51.61 -29.67
CA THR A 28 20.75 50.28 -30.26
C THR A 28 20.36 49.11 -29.35
N SER A 29 20.04 49.38 -28.08
CA SER A 29 19.59 48.38 -27.13
C SER A 29 18.35 48.83 -26.36
N TYR A 30 17.50 47.87 -26.01
CA TYR A 30 16.34 48.08 -25.15
C TYR A 30 16.21 46.94 -24.13
N THR A 31 16.23 47.29 -22.85
CA THR A 31 16.01 46.34 -21.77
C THR A 31 14.51 46.22 -21.51
N THR A 32 13.95 45.06 -21.83
CA THR A 32 12.54 44.74 -21.59
C THR A 32 12.24 44.69 -20.07
N PRO A 33 11.07 45.16 -19.62
CA PRO A 33 10.51 44.77 -18.32
C PRO A 33 10.36 43.25 -18.22
N SER A 34 10.10 42.72 -17.02
CA SER A 34 9.81 41.29 -16.86
C SER A 34 8.55 40.92 -17.66
N ILE A 35 8.71 40.09 -18.68
CA ILE A 35 7.65 39.58 -19.53
C ILE A 35 7.32 38.13 -19.15
N ALA A 36 6.04 37.80 -19.08
CA ALA A 36 5.56 36.44 -18.77
C ALA A 36 5.26 35.59 -20.01
N ALA A 37 5.24 36.21 -21.20
CA ALA A 37 4.99 35.55 -22.48
C ALA A 37 5.83 36.20 -23.59
N THR A 38 6.05 35.45 -24.69
CA THR A 38 6.74 35.97 -25.88
C THR A 38 6.06 37.23 -26.38
N THR A 39 6.81 38.33 -26.43
CA THR A 39 6.30 39.66 -26.72
C THR A 39 7.03 40.23 -27.93
N THR A 40 6.29 40.78 -28.89
CA THR A 40 6.88 41.46 -30.06
C THR A 40 7.00 42.96 -29.79
N TYR A 41 8.22 43.47 -29.90
CA TYR A 41 8.52 44.89 -29.90
C TYR A 41 8.77 45.36 -31.34
N TYR A 42 8.75 46.66 -31.56
CA TYR A 42 8.90 47.24 -32.89
C TYR A 42 9.92 48.38 -32.84
N VAL A 43 10.65 48.57 -33.93
CA VAL A 43 11.60 49.67 -34.08
C VAL A 43 11.36 50.44 -35.36
N ASP A 44 11.48 51.76 -35.31
CA ASP A 44 11.76 52.59 -36.48
C ASP A 44 13.12 53.29 -36.31
N VAL A 45 13.61 53.82 -37.43
CA VAL A 45 14.82 54.64 -37.49
C VAL A 45 14.43 56.00 -38.02
N THR A 46 14.83 57.05 -37.30
CA THR A 46 14.70 58.44 -37.74
C THR A 46 16.07 59.00 -38.10
N ASN A 47 16.25 59.46 -39.34
CA ASN A 47 17.47 60.10 -39.82
C ASN A 47 17.12 61.37 -40.59
N ASN A 48 17.70 62.52 -40.22
CA ASN A 48 17.47 63.82 -40.86
C ASN A 48 15.98 64.16 -41.09
N GLY A 49 15.10 63.80 -40.15
CA GLY A 49 13.65 64.06 -40.23
C GLY A 49 12.83 63.02 -41.00
N CYS A 50 13.46 62.02 -41.62
CA CYS A 50 12.79 60.89 -42.27
C CYS A 50 12.72 59.70 -41.30
N THR A 51 11.52 59.18 -41.04
CA THR A 51 11.30 57.99 -40.20
C THR A 51 10.93 56.79 -41.07
N SER A 52 11.55 55.63 -40.82
CA SER A 52 11.21 54.39 -41.53
C SER A 52 9.77 53.95 -41.24
N SER A 53 9.03 53.57 -42.29
CA SER A 53 7.68 53.02 -42.19
C SER A 53 7.51 51.87 -43.20
N PRO A 54 6.94 50.71 -42.81
CA PRO A 54 6.46 50.38 -41.46
C PRO A 54 7.61 50.08 -40.48
N ARG A 55 7.30 49.97 -39.18
CA ARG A 55 8.27 49.53 -38.16
C ARG A 55 8.70 48.08 -38.37
N THR A 56 9.95 47.78 -38.01
CA THR A 56 10.49 46.41 -38.03
C THR A 56 10.25 45.73 -36.69
N SER A 57 9.78 44.49 -36.68
CA SER A 57 9.55 43.72 -35.45
C SER A 57 10.86 43.15 -34.86
N VAL A 58 10.97 43.17 -33.54
CA VAL A 58 12.01 42.53 -32.73
C VAL A 58 11.32 41.70 -31.64
N VAL A 59 11.53 40.38 -31.65
CA VAL A 59 10.78 39.46 -30.77
C VAL A 59 11.58 39.13 -29.52
N ALA A 60 10.98 39.34 -28.35
CA ALA A 60 11.49 38.87 -27.07
C ALA A 60 10.82 37.53 -26.72
N THR A 61 11.53 36.43 -26.85
CA THR A 61 10.99 35.08 -26.64
C THR A 61 11.06 34.67 -25.17
N VAL A 62 9.93 34.21 -24.61
CA VAL A 62 9.87 33.55 -23.30
C VAL A 62 9.73 32.05 -23.54
N ASN A 63 10.75 31.29 -23.18
CA ASN A 63 10.70 29.83 -23.24
C ASN A 63 10.07 29.31 -21.95
N SER A 64 9.09 28.42 -22.06
CA SER A 64 8.57 27.69 -20.90
C SER A 64 9.65 26.75 -20.35
N LEU A 65 9.71 26.61 -19.03
CA LEU A 65 10.53 25.56 -18.42
C LEU A 65 10.03 24.18 -18.89
N PRO A 66 10.93 23.23 -19.18
CA PRO A 66 10.53 21.84 -19.42
C PRO A 66 9.74 21.32 -18.21
N GLN A 67 8.57 20.74 -18.46
CA GLN A 67 7.81 20.08 -17.41
C GLN A 67 8.47 18.74 -17.09
N ALA A 68 8.80 18.50 -15.82
CA ALA A 68 9.41 17.24 -15.40
C ALA A 68 8.46 16.07 -15.68
N ALA A 69 9.01 14.93 -16.10
CA ALA A 69 8.23 13.73 -16.28
C ALA A 69 7.63 13.27 -14.93
N SER A 70 6.34 12.94 -14.93
CA SER A 70 5.65 12.40 -13.76
C SER A 70 5.43 10.90 -13.94
N ILE A 71 5.96 10.09 -13.02
CA ILE A 71 5.68 8.66 -12.94
C ILE A 71 4.39 8.51 -12.11
N THR A 72 3.37 7.85 -12.67
CA THR A 72 2.15 7.55 -11.92
C THR A 72 2.26 6.17 -11.29
N GLY A 73 2.01 6.09 -9.98
CA GLY A 73 2.00 4.81 -9.28
C GLY A 73 0.76 4.00 -9.64
N THR A 74 0.90 2.67 -9.70
CA THR A 74 -0.23 1.77 -9.89
C THR A 74 -0.96 1.56 -8.57
N THR A 75 -2.29 1.54 -8.60
CA THR A 75 -3.09 1.23 -7.41
C THR A 75 -2.98 -0.25 -7.06
N VAL A 76 -2.57 -0.53 -5.83
CA VAL A 76 -2.42 -1.87 -5.26
C VAL A 76 -3.32 -1.98 -4.03
N ASP A 77 -4.25 -2.93 -4.06
CA ASP A 77 -5.05 -3.32 -2.91
C ASP A 77 -4.26 -4.29 -2.04
N TYR A 78 -4.49 -4.25 -0.73
CA TYR A 78 -3.88 -5.19 0.21
C TYR A 78 -4.85 -5.67 1.28
N LEU A 79 -4.55 -6.86 1.82
CA LEU A 79 -5.11 -7.47 3.02
C LEU A 79 -3.96 -8.02 3.86
N VAL A 80 -3.84 -7.58 5.11
CA VAL A 80 -2.80 -7.97 6.06
C VAL A 80 -3.46 -8.52 7.31
N VAL A 81 -3.23 -9.80 7.59
CA VAL A 81 -3.87 -10.52 8.71
C VAL A 81 -2.83 -10.98 9.71
N GLY A 82 -2.99 -10.63 10.98
CA GLY A 82 -2.15 -11.12 12.08
C GLY A 82 -2.33 -12.61 12.33
N GLY A 83 -1.39 -13.25 13.03
CA GLY A 83 -1.59 -14.63 13.51
C GLY A 83 -2.70 -14.71 14.56
N GLY A 84 -3.42 -15.82 14.63
CA GLY A 84 -4.42 -16.06 15.68
C GLY A 84 -3.76 -16.47 17.00
N GLY A 85 -4.40 -16.20 18.13
CA GLY A 85 -3.96 -16.67 19.45
C GLY A 85 -4.23 -18.16 19.65
N GLY A 86 -3.46 -18.79 20.54
CA GLY A 86 -3.71 -20.18 20.96
C GLY A 86 -4.94 -20.31 21.86
N GLY A 87 -5.53 -21.51 21.95
CA GLY A 87 -6.60 -21.82 22.91
C GLY A 87 -6.07 -22.12 24.31
N GLY A 88 -6.91 -21.93 25.33
CA GLY A 88 -6.63 -22.26 26.72
C GLY A 88 -6.94 -23.71 27.11
N GLN A 89 -6.38 -24.16 28.23
CA GLN A 89 -6.53 -25.54 28.75
C GLN A 89 -7.69 -25.70 29.75
N GLU A 90 -8.27 -26.91 29.82
CA GLU A 90 -9.23 -27.36 30.85
C GLU A 90 -10.49 -26.48 31.03
N GLY A 91 -11.38 -26.49 30.04
CA GLY A 91 -12.47 -25.51 29.99
C GLY A 91 -11.92 -24.13 29.65
N GLY A 92 -10.86 -24.12 28.85
CA GLY A 92 -10.14 -22.92 28.48
C GLY A 92 -10.86 -22.15 27.38
N GLY A 93 -10.64 -20.84 27.35
CA GLY A 93 -11.18 -19.97 26.32
C GLY A 93 -10.56 -20.23 24.96
N GLY A 94 -11.27 -19.87 23.90
CA GLY A 94 -10.73 -19.87 22.55
C GLY A 94 -9.73 -18.72 22.35
N GLY A 95 -8.74 -18.91 21.48
CA GLY A 95 -7.84 -17.84 21.06
C GLY A 95 -8.57 -16.79 20.22
N GLY A 96 -8.18 -15.52 20.33
CA GLY A 96 -8.65 -14.46 19.45
C GLY A 96 -8.10 -14.61 18.04
N GLY A 97 -8.88 -14.23 17.03
CA GLY A 97 -8.39 -14.09 15.67
C GLY A 97 -7.40 -12.93 15.54
N GLY A 98 -6.49 -13.02 14.58
CA GLY A 98 -5.63 -11.89 14.21
C GLY A 98 -6.45 -10.72 13.68
N GLN A 99 -5.94 -9.50 13.79
CA GLN A 99 -6.55 -8.35 13.11
C GLN A 99 -6.54 -8.54 11.60
N VAL A 100 -7.49 -7.89 10.92
CA VAL A 100 -7.57 -7.86 9.45
C VAL A 100 -7.55 -6.40 9.03
N ILE A 101 -6.49 -6.00 8.32
CA ILE A 101 -6.35 -4.64 7.80
C ILE A 101 -6.39 -4.69 6.28
N THR A 102 -7.29 -3.91 5.69
CA THR A 102 -7.42 -3.78 4.24
C THR A 102 -7.27 -2.33 3.81
N GLY A 103 -6.77 -2.11 2.60
CA GLY A 103 -6.71 -0.80 2.00
C GLY A 103 -6.13 -0.84 0.60
N SER A 104 -5.91 0.35 0.05
CA SER A 104 -5.29 0.55 -1.26
C SER A 104 -4.16 1.58 -1.15
N VAL A 105 -3.12 1.43 -1.95
CA VAL A 105 -2.00 2.37 -2.03
C VAL A 105 -1.55 2.54 -3.48
N SER A 106 -1.09 3.73 -3.86
CA SER A 106 -0.41 3.94 -5.15
C SER A 106 1.08 3.62 -4.98
N LEU A 107 1.57 2.62 -5.69
CA LEU A 107 2.96 2.16 -5.60
C LEU A 107 3.75 2.46 -6.87
N LEU A 108 4.96 2.95 -6.66
CA LEU A 108 6.03 2.92 -7.64
C LEU A 108 6.76 1.57 -7.58
N SER A 109 7.68 1.34 -8.51
CA SER A 109 8.56 0.17 -8.47
C SER A 109 9.36 0.15 -7.17
N GLY A 110 9.51 -1.04 -6.57
CA GLY A 110 10.18 -1.18 -5.29
C GLY A 110 10.09 -2.59 -4.71
N SER A 111 10.79 -2.82 -3.61
CA SER A 111 10.76 -4.07 -2.85
C SER A 111 10.20 -3.81 -1.47
N PHE A 112 9.11 -4.50 -1.13
CA PHE A 112 8.38 -4.34 0.10
C PHE A 112 8.46 -5.63 0.91
N ALA A 113 9.05 -5.57 2.10
CA ALA A 113 9.18 -6.72 2.98
C ALA A 113 7.80 -7.19 3.49
N VAL A 114 7.63 -8.52 3.54
CA VAL A 114 6.45 -9.20 4.07
C VAL A 114 6.88 -10.09 5.23
N THR A 115 6.35 -9.82 6.43
CA THR A 115 6.53 -10.69 7.60
C THR A 115 5.19 -11.28 7.99
N ILE A 116 5.10 -12.60 8.05
CA ILE A 116 3.90 -13.32 8.45
C ILE A 116 3.97 -13.64 9.94
N GLY A 117 2.96 -13.19 10.68
CA GLY A 117 2.78 -13.54 12.08
C GLY A 117 2.40 -15.00 12.24
N ASN A 118 3.17 -15.74 13.05
CA ASN A 118 2.84 -17.12 13.39
C ASN A 118 1.57 -17.19 14.24
N GLY A 119 0.89 -18.34 14.22
CA GLY A 119 -0.16 -18.62 15.20
C GLY A 119 0.43 -18.78 16.60
N GLY A 120 -0.30 -18.33 17.61
CA GLY A 120 0.05 -18.53 19.01
C GLY A 120 -0.06 -19.99 19.41
N ALA A 121 0.91 -20.49 20.18
CA ALA A 121 0.85 -21.82 20.76
C ALA A 121 -0.34 -21.95 21.74
N GLY A 122 -1.08 -23.05 21.65
CA GLY A 122 -2.07 -23.42 22.66
C GLY A 122 -1.41 -23.61 24.02
N ALA A 123 -2.14 -23.29 25.09
CA ALA A 123 -1.62 -23.49 26.44
C ALA A 123 -1.28 -24.97 26.67
N THR A 124 -0.26 -25.26 27.47
CA THR A 124 0.11 -26.62 27.92
C THR A 124 -0.10 -26.82 29.41
N THR A 125 -0.43 -25.75 30.12
CA THR A 125 -0.65 -25.70 31.57
C THR A 125 -1.95 -24.96 31.89
N ILE A 126 -2.51 -25.21 33.07
CA ILE A 126 -3.61 -24.41 33.62
C ILE A 126 -3.11 -23.10 34.24
N SER A 127 -4.03 -22.22 34.64
CA SER A 127 -3.78 -20.94 35.34
C SER A 127 -2.97 -19.90 34.57
N THR A 128 -2.78 -20.10 33.27
CA THR A 128 -2.13 -19.15 32.36
C THR A 128 -2.96 -18.95 31.11
N ALA A 129 -2.81 -17.78 30.46
CA ALA A 129 -3.29 -17.62 29.10
C ALA A 129 -2.36 -18.36 28.12
N ALA A 130 -2.92 -18.81 27.01
CA ALA A 130 -2.16 -19.30 25.87
C ALA A 130 -1.33 -18.19 25.22
N ALA A 131 -0.46 -18.55 24.28
CA ALA A 131 0.35 -17.55 23.59
C ALA A 131 -0.50 -16.73 22.61
N ASN A 132 -0.17 -15.44 22.53
CA ASN A 132 -0.71 -14.55 21.50
C ASN A 132 -0.17 -14.94 20.11
N GLY A 133 -0.94 -14.61 19.08
CA GLY A 133 -0.47 -14.69 17.71
C GLY A 133 0.59 -13.63 17.40
N GLY A 134 1.46 -13.93 16.45
CA GLY A 134 2.47 -13.01 15.95
C GLY A 134 1.86 -11.88 15.11
N THR A 135 2.54 -10.74 15.09
CA THR A 135 2.21 -9.60 14.24
C THR A 135 2.63 -9.86 12.79
N THR A 136 1.76 -9.55 11.85
CA THR A 136 2.04 -9.56 10.40
C THR A 136 2.31 -8.13 9.94
N THR A 137 3.34 -7.93 9.11
CA THR A 137 3.68 -6.62 8.56
C THR A 137 3.87 -6.63 7.05
N LEU A 138 3.49 -5.54 6.41
CA LEU A 138 3.77 -5.24 5.01
C LEU A 138 4.39 -3.84 4.92
N SER A 139 5.64 -3.79 4.47
CA SER A 139 6.49 -2.58 4.50
C SER A 139 6.22 -1.62 3.34
N LEU A 140 4.97 -1.20 3.15
CA LEU A 140 4.58 -0.15 2.20
C LEU A 140 5.13 1.23 2.63
N PRO A 141 5.09 2.28 1.78
CA PRO A 141 5.52 3.63 2.16
C PRO A 141 4.90 4.13 3.47
N THR A 142 3.65 3.77 3.73
CA THR A 142 3.05 3.78 5.07
C THR A 142 2.94 2.33 5.55
N PRO A 143 3.76 1.88 6.51
CA PRO A 143 3.78 0.48 6.93
C PRO A 143 2.43 0.02 7.46
N VAL A 144 2.02 -1.18 7.06
CA VAL A 144 0.81 -1.82 7.58
C VAL A 144 1.22 -2.84 8.63
N VAL A 145 0.66 -2.71 9.83
CA VAL A 145 0.98 -3.55 10.99
C VAL A 145 -0.31 -4.18 11.52
N SER A 146 -0.46 -5.49 11.33
CA SER A 146 -1.62 -6.24 11.79
C SER A 146 -1.24 -7.10 13.00
N ILE A 147 -1.74 -6.73 14.18
CA ILE A 147 -1.39 -7.38 15.45
C ILE A 147 -2.09 -8.74 15.54
N GLY A 148 -1.37 -9.75 16.02
CA GLY A 148 -1.93 -11.07 16.26
C GLY A 148 -2.94 -11.12 17.40
N GLY A 149 -3.81 -12.13 17.39
CA GLY A 149 -4.88 -12.32 18.37
C GLY A 149 -4.37 -12.73 19.75
N GLY A 150 -5.17 -12.46 20.78
CA GLY A 150 -4.87 -12.80 22.17
C GLY A 150 -5.06 -14.30 22.43
N GLY A 151 -4.21 -14.90 23.25
CA GLY A 151 -4.38 -16.29 23.68
C GLY A 151 -5.57 -16.49 24.61
N GLY A 152 -6.26 -17.63 24.49
CA GLY A 152 -7.34 -18.02 25.38
C GLY A 152 -6.85 -18.31 26.79
N GLY A 153 -7.62 -17.91 27.80
CA GLY A 153 -7.35 -18.20 29.20
C GLY A 153 -7.52 -19.69 29.47
N SER A 154 -6.56 -20.33 30.12
CA SER A 154 -6.77 -21.68 30.67
C SER A 154 -7.62 -21.62 31.93
N LYS A 155 -7.95 -22.77 32.51
CA LYS A 155 -8.61 -22.85 33.82
C LYS A 155 -7.98 -21.90 34.82
N ASN A 156 -8.79 -21.06 35.46
CA ASN A 156 -8.38 -20.05 36.42
C ASN A 156 -7.56 -18.88 35.85
N ALA A 157 -7.68 -18.60 34.55
CA ALA A 157 -6.98 -17.49 33.90
C ALA A 157 -7.90 -16.67 32.99
N GLN A 158 -7.62 -15.37 32.94
CA GLN A 158 -8.24 -14.48 31.96
C GLN A 158 -7.67 -14.76 30.56
N GLY A 159 -8.45 -14.44 29.53
CA GLY A 159 -7.94 -14.37 28.17
C GLY A 159 -6.89 -13.26 28.05
N ALA A 160 -5.86 -13.49 27.26
CA ALA A 160 -4.87 -12.47 26.96
C ALA A 160 -5.43 -11.44 25.98
N SER A 161 -5.02 -10.18 26.16
CA SER A 161 -5.27 -9.13 25.19
C SER A 161 -4.41 -9.34 23.95
N GLY A 162 -4.93 -8.91 22.80
CA GLY A 162 -4.23 -8.96 21.52
C GLY A 162 -4.92 -8.05 20.51
N GLY A 163 -4.64 -8.24 19.23
CA GLY A 163 -5.36 -7.58 18.15
C GLY A 163 -6.87 -7.72 18.33
N ASN A 164 -7.34 -8.97 18.47
CA ASN A 164 -8.63 -9.30 19.07
C ASN A 164 -8.38 -10.18 20.31
N GLY A 165 -9.18 -10.01 21.37
CA GLY A 165 -8.96 -10.66 22.66
C GLY A 165 -9.27 -12.16 22.68
N GLY A 166 -8.50 -12.93 23.45
CA GLY A 166 -8.81 -14.33 23.73
C GLY A 166 -9.98 -14.49 24.71
N GLY A 167 -10.67 -15.62 24.70
CA GLY A 167 -11.74 -15.92 25.66
C GLY A 167 -11.20 -16.22 27.06
N GLY A 168 -12.00 -16.00 28.10
CA GLY A 168 -11.63 -16.37 29.48
C GLY A 168 -11.67 -17.88 29.71
N GLY A 169 -10.94 -18.38 30.70
CA GLY A 169 -10.91 -19.82 31.03
C GLY A 169 -11.56 -20.14 32.36
N HIS A 170 -12.51 -21.09 32.35
CA HIS A 170 -13.27 -21.56 33.51
C HIS A 170 -14.08 -20.44 34.23
N PRO A 171 -15.19 -20.72 34.93
CA PRO A 171 -16.14 -19.72 35.43
C PRO A 171 -15.53 -18.53 36.17
N GLY A 172 -15.99 -17.32 35.81
CA GLY A 172 -15.65 -16.07 36.48
C GLY A 172 -14.49 -15.29 35.86
N PHE A 173 -13.80 -15.86 34.86
CA PHE A 173 -12.69 -15.19 34.19
C PHE A 173 -13.13 -14.50 32.90
N SER A 174 -12.69 -13.26 32.75
CA SER A 174 -12.96 -12.43 31.57
C SER A 174 -12.12 -12.84 30.37
N GLY A 175 -12.66 -12.59 29.18
CA GLY A 175 -11.85 -12.54 27.98
C GLY A 175 -10.90 -11.35 27.99
N GLY A 176 -9.84 -11.45 27.19
CA GLY A 176 -8.91 -10.36 26.95
C GLY A 176 -9.54 -9.24 26.13
N ALA A 177 -8.94 -8.05 26.22
CA ALA A 177 -9.35 -6.91 25.42
C ALA A 177 -8.77 -6.99 24.00
N GLY A 178 -9.49 -6.42 23.03
CA GLY A 178 -8.92 -6.10 21.73
C GLY A 178 -8.07 -4.85 21.79
N ALA A 179 -7.13 -4.71 20.86
CA ALA A 179 -6.42 -3.45 20.62
C ALA A 179 -7.38 -2.41 20.00
N ALA A 180 -6.89 -1.22 19.66
CA ALA A 180 -7.70 -0.22 18.97
C ALA A 180 -8.29 -0.80 17.66
N GLY A 181 -9.62 -0.73 17.53
CA GLY A 181 -10.35 -1.33 16.39
C GLY A 181 -10.61 -2.83 16.50
N GLY A 182 -10.13 -3.49 17.57
CA GLY A 182 -10.35 -4.91 17.83
C GLY A 182 -11.47 -5.19 18.83
N PHE A 183 -11.85 -6.46 18.90
CA PHE A 183 -12.96 -6.92 19.74
C PHE A 183 -12.48 -7.68 20.99
N ALA A 184 -13.27 -7.63 22.06
CA ALA A 184 -13.02 -8.36 23.29
C ALA A 184 -13.49 -9.82 23.22
N GLY A 185 -12.76 -10.72 23.87
CA GLY A 185 -13.14 -12.12 24.01
C GLY A 185 -14.29 -12.32 24.99
N GLY A 186 -14.97 -13.46 24.86
CA GLY A 186 -16.09 -13.83 25.73
C GLY A 186 -15.64 -14.17 27.15
N THR A 187 -16.52 -13.91 28.10
CA THR A 187 -16.38 -14.32 29.51
C THR A 187 -16.75 -15.79 29.69
N ALA A 188 -15.99 -16.51 30.51
CA ALA A 188 -16.29 -17.89 30.87
C ALA A 188 -17.40 -17.98 31.93
N ASN A 189 -18.28 -18.96 31.82
CA ASN A 189 -19.32 -19.25 32.82
C ASN A 189 -19.61 -20.75 32.91
N ASN A 190 -20.17 -21.21 34.04
CA ASN A 190 -20.69 -22.57 34.25
C ASN A 190 -19.79 -23.69 33.69
N GLU A 191 -18.48 -23.61 33.97
CA GLU A 191 -17.45 -24.57 33.54
C GLU A 191 -17.17 -24.60 32.02
N ILE A 192 -17.51 -23.53 31.30
CA ILE A 192 -17.26 -23.37 29.86
C ILE A 192 -16.38 -22.15 29.66
N GLY A 193 -15.32 -22.32 28.87
CA GLY A 193 -14.46 -21.23 28.41
C GLY A 193 -15.23 -20.26 27.53
N GLY A 194 -14.83 -18.99 27.54
CA GLY A 194 -15.37 -18.00 26.62
C GLY A 194 -14.86 -18.21 25.19
N GLY A 195 -15.66 -17.81 24.19
CA GLY A 195 -15.18 -17.76 22.81
C GLY A 195 -14.13 -16.66 22.62
N GLY A 196 -13.12 -16.90 21.78
CA GLY A 196 -12.19 -15.85 21.36
C GLY A 196 -12.86 -14.86 20.42
N ALA A 197 -12.45 -13.60 20.45
CA ALA A 197 -12.97 -12.60 19.53
C ALA A 197 -12.45 -12.84 18.10
N GLY A 198 -13.31 -12.60 17.11
CA GLY A 198 -12.88 -12.53 15.71
C GLY A 198 -12.67 -11.09 15.28
N ALA A 199 -12.07 -10.89 14.12
CA ALA A 199 -11.86 -9.56 13.55
C ALA A 199 -13.16 -8.86 13.14
N GLY A 200 -14.29 -9.56 13.06
CA GLY A 200 -15.60 -9.02 12.68
C GLY A 200 -16.62 -9.00 13.82
N ALA A 201 -16.37 -9.66 14.95
CA ALA A 201 -17.27 -9.65 16.11
C ALA A 201 -16.57 -10.09 17.40
N VAL A 202 -17.16 -9.69 18.53
CA VAL A 202 -16.83 -10.19 19.86
C VAL A 202 -16.98 -11.71 19.95
N GLY A 203 -16.18 -12.32 20.83
CA GLY A 203 -16.35 -13.73 21.20
C GLY A 203 -17.57 -13.88 22.10
N THR A 204 -18.33 -14.95 21.93
CA THR A 204 -19.55 -15.14 22.74
C THR A 204 -19.21 -15.65 24.15
N SER A 205 -19.92 -15.10 25.13
CA SER A 205 -20.00 -15.67 26.48
C SER A 205 -20.91 -16.90 26.49
N ALA A 206 -20.85 -17.69 27.55
CA ALA A 206 -21.33 -19.07 27.48
C ALA A 206 -22.86 -19.30 27.35
N SER A 207 -23.19 -20.57 27.08
CA SER A 207 -24.33 -21.23 26.39
C SER A 207 -24.09 -21.58 24.91
N ASN A 208 -23.22 -20.82 24.20
CA ASN A 208 -22.73 -21.19 22.86
C ASN A 208 -21.19 -21.13 22.73
N SER A 209 -20.48 -20.28 23.51
CA SER A 209 -19.00 -20.16 23.55
C SER A 209 -18.29 -20.12 22.20
N ASN A 210 -19.01 -19.72 21.16
CA ASN A 210 -18.50 -19.60 19.80
C ASN A 210 -17.50 -18.47 19.71
N GLY A 211 -16.46 -18.69 18.93
CA GLY A 211 -15.54 -17.64 18.50
C GLY A 211 -16.26 -16.61 17.64
N GLY A 212 -15.85 -15.35 17.76
CA GLY A 212 -16.36 -14.27 16.94
C GLY A 212 -16.03 -14.49 15.46
N ILE A 213 -16.92 -14.05 14.57
CA ILE A 213 -16.68 -14.13 13.13
C ILE A 213 -15.50 -13.24 12.72
N GLY A 214 -14.76 -13.66 11.69
CA GLY A 214 -13.77 -12.84 11.02
C GLY A 214 -14.37 -11.80 10.07
N VAL A 215 -13.51 -11.12 9.31
CA VAL A 215 -13.89 -10.16 8.27
C VAL A 215 -13.88 -10.85 6.90
N SER A 216 -14.91 -10.62 6.08
CA SER A 216 -14.97 -11.11 4.71
C SER A 216 -14.19 -10.22 3.75
N SER A 217 -13.44 -10.80 2.82
CA SER A 217 -12.74 -10.09 1.74
C SER A 217 -12.74 -10.91 0.46
N SER A 218 -12.92 -10.23 -0.68
CA SER A 218 -12.84 -10.82 -2.03
C SER A 218 -11.47 -10.61 -2.68
N ILE A 219 -10.46 -10.19 -1.92
CA ILE A 219 -9.14 -9.84 -2.46
C ILE A 219 -8.43 -11.00 -3.16
N SER A 220 -8.73 -12.24 -2.78
CA SER A 220 -8.22 -13.46 -3.41
C SER A 220 -8.98 -13.89 -4.68
N GLY A 221 -9.94 -13.07 -5.15
CA GLY A 221 -10.79 -13.37 -6.31
C GLY A 221 -12.12 -14.04 -5.95
N SER A 222 -12.30 -14.47 -4.69
CA SER A 222 -13.57 -14.96 -4.15
C SER A 222 -13.72 -14.57 -2.68
N ALA A 223 -14.97 -14.41 -2.21
CA ALA A 223 -15.23 -13.99 -0.85
C ALA A 223 -14.75 -15.05 0.16
N THR A 224 -13.79 -14.68 1.00
CA THR A 224 -13.20 -15.53 2.04
C THR A 224 -13.15 -14.75 3.35
N PHE A 225 -13.38 -15.42 4.48
CA PHE A 225 -13.26 -14.80 5.80
C PHE A 225 -11.84 -14.95 6.37
N TYR A 226 -11.41 -13.97 7.15
CA TYR A 226 -10.10 -13.94 7.81
C TYR A 226 -10.24 -13.45 9.27
N GLY A 227 -9.42 -13.98 10.17
CA GLY A 227 -9.35 -13.57 11.56
C GLY A 227 -10.52 -14.07 12.42
N GLY A 228 -11.02 -15.27 12.18
CA GLY A 228 -12.07 -15.87 13.02
C GLY A 228 -11.56 -16.23 14.41
N GLY A 229 -12.34 -15.98 15.46
CA GLY A 229 -12.00 -16.38 16.83
C GLY A 229 -12.15 -17.89 17.06
N GLY A 230 -11.40 -18.46 17.98
CA GLY A 230 -11.55 -19.85 18.42
C GLY A 230 -12.73 -20.05 19.36
N GLY A 231 -13.32 -21.24 19.37
CA GLY A 231 -14.37 -21.62 20.32
C GLY A 231 -13.81 -21.99 21.69
N GLY A 232 -14.57 -21.71 22.75
CA GLY A 232 -14.25 -22.11 24.12
C GLY A 232 -14.45 -23.60 24.36
N GLY A 233 -13.60 -24.19 25.21
CA GLY A 233 -13.73 -25.57 25.64
C GLY A 233 -14.75 -25.74 26.77
N SER A 234 -15.34 -26.94 26.88
CA SER A 234 -16.32 -27.27 27.92
C SER A 234 -15.77 -28.32 28.89
N TRP A 235 -15.89 -28.04 30.19
CA TRP A 235 -15.55 -29.00 31.24
C TRP A 235 -16.66 -30.04 31.46
N GLN A 236 -17.90 -29.73 31.08
CA GLN A 236 -19.08 -30.56 31.33
C GLN A 236 -19.36 -31.56 30.20
N VAL A 237 -19.72 -32.78 30.58
CA VAL A 237 -20.18 -33.83 29.66
C VAL A 237 -21.62 -33.50 29.23
N GLY A 238 -21.88 -33.36 27.93
CA GLY A 238 -23.21 -33.09 27.37
C GLY A 238 -23.48 -31.65 26.95
N ILE A 239 -22.60 -30.70 27.25
CA ILE A 239 -22.61 -29.36 26.65
C ILE A 239 -21.64 -29.36 25.46
N GLY A 240 -22.15 -29.02 24.27
CA GLY A 240 -21.35 -28.96 23.04
C GLY A 240 -20.21 -27.93 23.14
N PRO A 241 -19.10 -28.15 22.42
CA PRO A 241 -18.00 -27.19 22.42
C PRO A 241 -18.42 -25.88 21.74
N GLY A 242 -17.73 -24.79 22.06
CA GLY A 242 -17.83 -23.58 21.27
C GLY A 242 -17.32 -23.82 19.86
N GLN A 243 -18.05 -23.36 18.85
CA GLN A 243 -17.59 -23.43 17.46
C GLN A 243 -16.59 -22.33 17.17
N GLY A 244 -15.63 -22.61 16.30
CA GLY A 244 -14.77 -21.58 15.75
C GLY A 244 -15.57 -20.60 14.88
N GLY A 245 -15.21 -19.32 14.92
CA GLY A 245 -15.77 -18.30 14.04
C GLY A 245 -15.32 -18.50 12.59
N GLN A 246 -16.14 -18.07 11.64
CA GLN A 246 -15.73 -18.07 10.22
C GLN A 246 -14.47 -17.22 10.05
N GLY A 247 -13.60 -17.62 9.12
CA GLY A 247 -12.24 -17.08 9.03
C GLY A 247 -11.20 -17.90 9.78
N GLY A 248 -11.47 -19.20 9.90
CA GLY A 248 -10.49 -20.19 10.33
C GLY A 248 -10.39 -20.40 11.83
N GLY A 249 -11.37 -19.96 12.62
CA GLY A 249 -11.39 -20.27 14.04
C GLY A 249 -11.46 -21.78 14.28
N GLY A 250 -10.65 -22.27 15.22
CA GLY A 250 -10.73 -23.66 15.69
C GLY A 250 -11.87 -23.81 16.69
N SER A 251 -12.69 -24.86 16.54
CA SER A 251 -13.69 -25.24 17.54
C SER A 251 -13.02 -25.70 18.83
N GLY A 252 -13.63 -25.37 19.97
CA GLY A 252 -13.26 -25.87 21.28
C GLY A 252 -13.46 -27.37 21.41
N GLY A 253 -12.96 -27.94 22.50
CA GLY A 253 -13.11 -29.35 22.83
C GLY A 253 -13.98 -29.57 24.05
N THR A 254 -14.50 -30.79 24.19
CA THR A 254 -15.09 -31.29 25.44
C THR A 254 -14.09 -32.18 26.17
N ALA A 255 -14.54 -32.87 27.22
CA ALA A 255 -13.70 -33.74 28.04
C ALA A 255 -13.08 -34.95 27.31
N SER A 256 -13.75 -35.46 26.27
CA SER A 256 -13.33 -36.68 25.57
C SER A 256 -13.64 -36.69 24.08
N SER A 257 -14.70 -36.01 23.61
CA SER A 257 -15.02 -35.84 22.18
C SER A 257 -16.18 -34.84 21.98
N PRO A 258 -16.13 -33.96 20.95
CA PRO A 258 -15.02 -33.77 20.03
C PRO A 258 -13.84 -33.06 20.71
N LEU A 259 -12.64 -33.28 20.17
CA LEU A 259 -11.43 -32.59 20.62
C LEU A 259 -11.36 -31.19 20.01
N ALA A 260 -10.67 -30.29 20.71
CA ALA A 260 -10.38 -28.95 20.20
C ALA A 260 -9.58 -29.03 18.89
N THR A 261 -9.78 -28.04 18.02
CA THR A 261 -9.10 -27.93 16.72
C THR A 261 -8.25 -26.67 16.64
N SER A 262 -7.17 -26.73 15.86
CA SER A 262 -6.30 -25.57 15.62
C SER A 262 -7.01 -24.55 14.74
N GLY A 263 -6.62 -23.29 14.89
CA GLY A 263 -6.96 -22.28 13.90
C GLY A 263 -6.39 -22.66 12.53
N ALA A 264 -7.14 -22.40 11.46
CA ALA A 264 -6.72 -22.69 10.11
C ALA A 264 -5.50 -21.82 9.74
N ALA A 265 -4.44 -22.45 9.23
CA ALA A 265 -3.26 -21.71 8.76
C ALA A 265 -3.64 -20.70 7.66
N ASN A 266 -2.92 -19.59 7.62
CA ASN A 266 -3.07 -18.51 6.63
C ASN A 266 -4.43 -17.83 6.65
N THR A 267 -5.10 -17.85 7.80
CA THR A 267 -6.37 -17.14 8.00
C THR A 267 -6.31 -16.18 9.18
N GLY A 268 -5.29 -16.26 10.03
CA GLY A 268 -5.26 -15.60 11.34
C GLY A 268 -6.26 -16.16 12.34
N GLY A 269 -6.86 -17.33 12.08
CA GLY A 269 -7.88 -17.91 12.94
C GLY A 269 -7.36 -18.30 14.33
N GLY A 270 -8.14 -18.06 15.39
CA GLY A 270 -7.78 -18.44 16.76
C GLY A 270 -7.91 -19.93 17.03
N GLY A 271 -7.10 -20.48 17.93
CA GLY A 271 -7.15 -21.89 18.32
C GLY A 271 -8.29 -22.21 19.28
N GLY A 272 -8.84 -23.42 19.20
CA GLY A 272 -9.89 -23.89 20.12
C GLY A 272 -9.36 -24.20 21.52
N GLY A 273 -10.11 -23.82 22.55
CA GLY A 273 -9.82 -24.19 23.94
C GLY A 273 -10.16 -25.66 24.23
N SER A 274 -9.37 -26.34 25.05
CA SER A 274 -9.64 -27.75 25.42
C SER A 274 -10.66 -27.86 26.56
N GLY A 275 -11.35 -29.00 26.63
CA GLY A 275 -12.27 -29.37 27.73
C GLY A 275 -11.56 -30.06 28.90
N ASN A 276 -12.29 -30.78 29.75
CA ASN A 276 -11.75 -31.48 30.92
C ASN A 276 -11.01 -32.79 30.58
N SER A 277 -9.70 -32.88 30.75
CA SER A 277 -9.03 -34.18 30.62
C SER A 277 -7.85 -34.32 31.56
N GLY A 278 -7.92 -35.29 32.48
CA GLY A 278 -6.83 -35.69 33.38
C GLY A 278 -5.59 -36.29 32.68
N SER A 279 -5.62 -36.41 31.35
CA SER A 279 -4.47 -36.72 30.50
C SER A 279 -4.77 -36.28 29.06
N THR A 280 -4.08 -35.24 28.57
CA THR A 280 -4.00 -34.72 27.18
C THR A 280 -5.26 -34.91 26.29
N PRO A 281 -6.03 -33.83 26.08
CA PRO A 281 -5.91 -33.08 24.83
C PRO A 281 -5.43 -31.66 25.07
N VAL A 282 -4.35 -31.32 24.37
CA VAL A 282 -3.73 -30.01 24.40
C VAL A 282 -4.65 -29.00 23.72
N ALA A 283 -4.87 -27.87 24.37
CA ALA A 283 -5.45 -26.70 23.72
C ALA A 283 -4.68 -26.39 22.43
N LYS A 284 -5.36 -25.86 21.42
CA LYS A 284 -4.80 -25.86 20.07
C LYS A 284 -4.19 -24.52 19.67
N ASN A 285 -3.26 -24.59 18.74
CA ASN A 285 -2.58 -23.41 18.24
C ASN A 285 -3.52 -22.55 17.40
N GLY A 286 -3.27 -21.25 17.37
CA GLY A 286 -3.83 -20.37 16.36
C GLY A 286 -3.24 -20.66 14.97
N GLY A 287 -3.92 -20.17 13.94
CA GLY A 287 -3.44 -20.16 12.57
C GLY A 287 -2.47 -19.02 12.32
N SER A 288 -1.53 -19.21 11.39
CA SER A 288 -0.69 -18.12 10.88
C SER A 288 -1.52 -17.03 10.22
N GLY A 289 -0.96 -15.82 10.21
CA GLY A 289 -1.44 -14.70 9.42
C GLY A 289 -1.24 -14.92 7.92
N ILE A 290 -1.62 -13.92 7.13
CA ILE A 290 -1.50 -13.93 5.68
C ILE A 290 -1.36 -12.50 5.16
N VAL A 291 -0.65 -12.32 4.06
CA VAL A 291 -0.68 -11.08 3.28
C VAL A 291 -1.12 -11.39 1.86
N ILE A 292 -2.10 -10.62 1.37
CA ILE A 292 -2.54 -10.67 -0.02
C ILE A 292 -2.41 -9.27 -0.59
N VAL A 293 -1.76 -9.14 -1.74
CA VAL A 293 -1.73 -7.90 -2.52
C VAL A 293 -2.30 -8.16 -3.91
N ARG A 294 -3.05 -7.20 -4.45
CA ARG A 294 -3.77 -7.33 -5.71
C ARG A 294 -3.66 -6.05 -6.53
N TYR A 295 -3.42 -6.18 -7.83
CA TYR A 295 -3.43 -5.07 -8.79
C TYR A 295 -3.99 -5.52 -10.13
N LEU A 296 -4.46 -4.57 -10.93
CA LEU A 296 -5.08 -4.85 -12.23
C LEU A 296 -4.00 -5.16 -13.29
N GLY A 297 -4.30 -6.10 -14.19
CA GLY A 297 -3.46 -6.42 -15.34
C GLY A 297 -2.55 -7.62 -15.12
N SER A 298 -1.67 -7.84 -16.09
CA SER A 298 -0.70 -8.94 -16.11
C SER A 298 0.33 -8.82 -14.99
N PRO A 299 0.98 -9.92 -14.57
CA PRO A 299 1.93 -9.90 -13.46
C PRO A 299 3.10 -8.96 -13.75
N SER A 300 3.25 -7.95 -12.89
CA SER A 300 4.28 -6.92 -12.94
C SER A 300 5.09 -6.91 -11.63
N GLY A 301 5.19 -8.05 -10.97
CA GLY A 301 5.96 -8.18 -9.73
C GLY A 301 6.28 -9.65 -9.43
N THR A 302 7.07 -9.87 -8.39
CA THR A 302 7.44 -11.20 -7.88
C THR A 302 7.22 -11.30 -6.38
N GLY A 303 7.29 -12.54 -5.87
CA GLY A 303 7.07 -12.84 -4.45
C GLY A 303 5.68 -13.42 -4.18
N GLY A 304 5.61 -14.32 -3.21
CA GLY A 304 4.39 -15.06 -2.88
C GLY A 304 3.94 -16.00 -4.01
N THR A 305 2.77 -16.59 -3.82
CA THR A 305 2.07 -17.33 -4.88
C THR A 305 1.30 -16.35 -5.76
N ILE A 306 1.57 -16.37 -7.06
CA ILE A 306 0.94 -15.47 -8.03
C ILE A 306 -0.22 -16.19 -8.71
N THR A 307 -1.39 -15.56 -8.73
CA THR A 307 -2.58 -16.03 -9.44
C THR A 307 -3.21 -14.88 -10.22
N GLN A 308 -3.99 -15.20 -11.26
CA GLN A 308 -4.75 -14.20 -12.02
C GLN A 308 -6.22 -14.58 -12.06
N VAL A 309 -7.08 -13.69 -11.58
CA VAL A 309 -8.54 -13.89 -11.53
C VAL A 309 -9.24 -12.55 -11.79
N GLY A 310 -10.25 -12.55 -12.68
CA GLY A 310 -11.06 -11.36 -12.93
C GLY A 310 -10.29 -10.14 -13.46
N GLY A 311 -9.19 -10.37 -14.20
CA GLY A 311 -8.31 -9.30 -14.71
C GLY A 311 -7.30 -8.75 -13.71
N TYR A 312 -7.27 -9.27 -12.48
CA TYR A 312 -6.29 -8.90 -11.47
C TYR A 312 -5.17 -9.91 -11.38
N THR A 313 -3.95 -9.43 -11.12
CA THR A 313 -2.87 -10.23 -10.56
C THR A 313 -2.91 -10.15 -9.03
N ILE A 314 -2.82 -11.31 -8.39
CA ILE A 314 -2.91 -11.48 -6.93
C ILE A 314 -1.65 -12.19 -6.46
N HIS A 315 -0.93 -11.60 -5.51
CA HIS A 315 0.18 -12.24 -4.80
C HIS A 315 -0.26 -12.60 -3.39
N THR A 316 -0.09 -13.86 -3.03
CA THR A 316 -0.44 -14.40 -1.70
C THR A 316 0.81 -14.85 -0.96
N PHE A 317 1.02 -14.34 0.25
CA PHE A 317 2.15 -14.67 1.11
C PHE A 317 1.66 -15.42 2.34
N ASN A 318 2.03 -16.71 2.42
CA ASN A 318 1.75 -17.60 3.55
C ASN A 318 2.98 -17.79 4.46
N SER A 319 4.11 -17.20 4.08
CA SER A 319 5.37 -17.18 4.82
C SER A 319 6.09 -15.87 4.59
N ASN A 320 7.11 -15.58 5.40
CA ASN A 320 7.97 -14.41 5.22
C ASN A 320 8.53 -14.34 3.79
N GLY A 321 8.67 -13.13 3.26
CA GLY A 321 9.18 -12.92 1.92
C GLY A 321 9.23 -11.44 1.56
N THR A 322 9.28 -11.17 0.26
CA THR A 322 9.35 -9.82 -0.30
C THR A 322 8.38 -9.73 -1.46
N PHE A 323 7.56 -8.69 -1.49
CA PHE A 323 6.81 -8.28 -2.67
C PHE A 323 7.68 -7.30 -3.46
N ALA A 324 8.25 -7.77 -4.57
CA ALA A 324 9.01 -6.92 -5.48
C ALA A 324 8.10 -6.50 -6.62
N PHE A 325 7.68 -5.23 -6.62
CA PHE A 325 6.78 -4.66 -7.61
C PHE A 325 7.59 -3.89 -8.66
N ASN A 326 7.36 -4.21 -9.93
CA ASN A 326 7.87 -3.48 -11.07
C ASN A 326 6.68 -2.76 -11.69
N ASN A 327 6.48 -1.50 -11.30
CA ASN A 327 5.41 -0.69 -11.87
C ASN A 327 5.67 -0.57 -13.39
N PRO A 328 4.79 -1.09 -14.26
CA PRO A 328 4.92 -0.92 -15.71
C PRO A 328 4.52 0.52 -16.05
N SER A 329 5.31 1.48 -15.58
CA SER A 329 5.06 2.89 -15.85
C SER A 329 5.57 3.22 -17.24
N THR A 330 4.67 3.72 -18.08
CA THR A 330 5.08 4.55 -19.22
C THR A 330 5.56 5.88 -18.69
N ALA A 331 6.87 6.15 -18.75
CA ALA A 331 7.38 7.49 -18.50
C ALA A 331 6.84 8.44 -19.59
N VAL A 332 5.95 9.36 -19.20
CA VAL A 332 5.50 10.42 -20.11
C VAL A 332 6.46 11.58 -19.92
N VAL A 333 7.42 11.72 -20.84
CA VAL A 333 8.21 12.95 -20.98
C VAL A 333 7.37 13.90 -21.85
N PRO A 334 6.91 15.05 -21.32
CA PRO A 334 6.14 15.99 -22.12
C PRO A 334 7.00 16.56 -23.25
N ASN A 335 6.35 16.94 -24.35
CA ASN A 335 7.03 17.51 -25.50
C ASN A 335 7.82 18.76 -25.09
N VAL A 336 9.13 18.78 -25.38
CA VAL A 336 9.99 19.96 -25.16
C VAL A 336 10.12 20.70 -26.48
N THR A 337 9.79 21.99 -26.48
CA THR A 337 10.02 22.88 -27.63
C THR A 337 11.30 23.67 -27.41
N VAL A 338 12.22 23.61 -28.37
CA VAL A 338 13.47 24.37 -28.42
C VAL A 338 13.53 25.19 -29.71
N CYS A 339 14.04 26.42 -29.65
CA CYS A 339 14.16 27.32 -30.81
C CYS A 339 15.63 27.52 -31.19
N GLY A 340 15.98 27.29 -32.46
CA GLY A 340 17.36 27.32 -32.98
C GLY A 340 18.08 25.96 -32.85
N LEU A 341 19.33 25.86 -33.33
CA LEU A 341 20.20 24.68 -33.21
C LEU A 341 20.62 24.43 -31.75
N THR A 342 19.67 24.05 -30.90
CA THR A 342 19.87 23.83 -29.46
C THR A 342 19.37 22.45 -29.05
N SER A 343 19.89 21.94 -27.95
CA SER A 343 19.53 20.65 -27.37
C SER A 343 18.39 20.78 -26.37
N ALA A 344 17.56 19.73 -26.25
CA ALA A 344 16.54 19.63 -25.21
C ALA A 344 17.00 18.64 -24.13
N THR A 345 16.72 18.94 -22.86
CA THR A 345 17.00 18.02 -21.74
C THR A 345 15.69 17.49 -21.17
N GLY A 346 15.50 16.18 -21.20
CA GLY A 346 14.45 15.50 -20.43
C GLY A 346 14.97 15.11 -19.05
N THR A 347 14.19 15.34 -18.00
CA THR A 347 14.53 14.99 -16.61
C THR A 347 13.45 14.10 -15.99
N VAL A 348 13.86 13.11 -15.20
CA VAL A 348 12.98 12.27 -14.36
C VAL A 348 13.14 12.56 -12.87
N ALA A 349 12.13 12.17 -12.10
CA ALA A 349 12.14 12.27 -10.65
C ALA A 349 13.30 11.46 -10.02
N ALA A 350 13.78 11.92 -8.86
CA ALA A 350 14.89 11.31 -8.15
C ALA A 350 14.59 9.85 -7.73
N GLY A 351 15.48 8.93 -8.07
CA GLY A 351 15.39 7.51 -7.68
C GLY A 351 15.03 6.52 -8.79
N SER A 352 14.90 6.98 -10.05
CA SER A 352 14.71 6.12 -11.22
C SER A 352 15.58 6.59 -12.37
N THR A 353 16.11 5.66 -13.16
CA THR A 353 16.92 5.96 -14.34
C THR A 353 16.13 5.71 -15.61
N LEU A 354 16.45 6.42 -16.70
CA LEU A 354 15.87 6.19 -18.02
C LEU A 354 16.89 5.65 -19.00
N ASP A 355 16.42 4.76 -19.85
CA ASP A 355 17.06 4.35 -21.09
C ASP A 355 16.37 5.07 -22.27
N TRP A 356 17.13 5.75 -23.11
CA TRP A 356 16.66 6.58 -24.23
C TRP A 356 16.93 5.90 -25.56
N TYR A 357 15.99 5.98 -26.51
CA TYR A 357 16.03 5.32 -27.80
C TYR A 357 15.62 6.23 -28.95
N ASP A 358 16.09 5.92 -30.17
CA ASP A 358 15.76 6.63 -31.41
C ASP A 358 14.48 6.11 -32.12
N ALA A 359 13.92 4.98 -31.68
CA ALA A 359 12.73 4.37 -32.28
C ALA A 359 11.87 3.64 -31.21
N PRO A 360 10.56 3.44 -31.45
CA PRO A 360 9.64 2.84 -30.47
C PRO A 360 9.84 1.33 -30.28
N THR A 361 10.41 0.65 -31.28
CA THR A 361 10.68 -0.79 -31.28
C THR A 361 12.00 -1.06 -31.99
N ASN A 362 12.89 -1.85 -31.38
CA ASN A 362 14.24 -2.13 -31.90
C ASN A 362 15.10 -0.88 -32.21
N GLY A 363 14.85 0.23 -31.50
CA GLY A 363 15.67 1.44 -31.61
C GLY A 363 17.06 1.25 -31.02
N ASN A 364 18.01 2.07 -31.47
CA ASN A 364 19.33 2.13 -30.87
C ASN A 364 19.26 2.85 -29.53
N LEU A 365 19.99 2.31 -28.54
CA LEU A 365 20.15 2.94 -27.23
C LEU A 365 21.01 4.19 -27.37
N LEU A 366 20.45 5.34 -26.99
CA LEU A 366 21.08 6.65 -27.04
C LEU A 366 21.73 7.04 -25.71
N SER A 367 21.14 6.60 -24.60
CA SER A 367 21.64 6.82 -23.25
C SER A 367 21.02 5.80 -22.32
N GLN A 368 21.79 5.27 -21.37
CA GLN A 368 21.34 4.24 -20.45
C GLN A 368 21.49 4.70 -19.01
N GLY A 369 20.52 4.37 -18.16
CA GLY A 369 20.69 4.52 -16.72
C GLY A 369 20.79 5.98 -16.27
N THR A 370 20.23 6.93 -17.01
CA THR A 370 20.41 8.37 -16.72
C THR A 370 19.19 9.02 -16.08
N LEU A 371 19.42 9.93 -15.13
CA LEU A 371 18.36 10.81 -14.58
C LEU A 371 17.94 11.90 -15.58
N THR A 372 18.81 12.17 -16.54
CA THR A 372 18.66 13.23 -17.54
C THR A 372 19.29 12.82 -18.85
N TYR A 373 18.65 13.12 -19.98
CA TYR A 373 19.26 13.02 -21.30
C TYR A 373 19.14 14.36 -22.02
N THR A 374 20.26 14.81 -22.56
CA THR A 374 20.35 15.99 -23.41
C THR A 374 20.51 15.54 -24.84
N THR A 375 19.56 15.88 -25.71
CA THR A 375 19.60 15.51 -27.13
C THR A 375 20.77 16.20 -27.84
N PRO A 376 21.24 15.70 -29.00
CA PRO A 376 21.97 16.52 -29.95
C PRO A 376 21.16 17.77 -30.36
N ALA A 377 21.83 18.76 -30.95
CA ALA A 377 21.15 19.97 -31.45
C ALA A 377 20.07 19.60 -32.48
N LEU A 378 18.84 20.05 -32.25
CA LEU A 378 17.68 19.68 -33.07
C LEU A 378 17.47 20.76 -34.14
N ALA A 379 17.46 20.35 -35.41
CA ALA A 379 17.16 21.22 -36.55
C ALA A 379 15.71 21.10 -37.05
N SER A 380 14.97 20.10 -36.57
CA SER A 380 13.58 19.79 -36.92
C SER A 380 12.88 19.07 -35.77
N THR A 381 11.57 18.86 -35.88
CA THR A 381 10.81 18.03 -34.94
C THR A 381 11.34 16.60 -34.95
N THR A 382 11.90 16.15 -33.82
CA THR A 382 12.46 14.81 -33.64
C THR A 382 11.79 14.15 -32.45
N THR A 383 11.36 12.89 -32.61
CA THR A 383 10.74 12.10 -31.54
C THR A 383 11.77 11.17 -30.93
N TYR A 384 11.85 11.13 -29.61
CA TYR A 384 12.69 10.21 -28.84
C TYR A 384 11.80 9.35 -27.94
N TYR A 385 12.25 8.13 -27.64
CA TYR A 385 11.52 7.15 -26.85
C TYR A 385 12.27 6.83 -25.57
N VAL A 386 11.55 6.54 -24.48
CA VAL A 386 12.14 6.27 -23.16
C VAL A 386 11.59 5.00 -22.53
N ALA A 387 12.44 4.27 -21.82
CA ALA A 387 12.07 3.17 -20.92
C ALA A 387 12.62 3.45 -19.52
N VAL A 388 11.90 2.99 -18.49
CA VAL A 388 12.32 3.05 -17.07
C VAL A 388 12.88 1.69 -16.66
#